data_AF-A0A2G9NS74-F1
#
_entry.id   AF-A0A2G9NS74-F1
#
_cell.length_a   1.000
_cell.length_b   1.000
_cell.length_c   1.000
_cell.angle_alpha   90.00
_cell.angle_beta   90.00
_cell.angle_gamma   90.00
#
_symmetry.space_group_name_H-M   'P 1'
#
loop_
_entity.id
_entity.type
_entity.pdbx_description
1 polymer ?
#
loop_
_entity_poly.entity_id
_entity_poly.type
_entity_poly.pdbx_seq_one_letter_code
_entity_poly.pdbx_strand_id
1 'polypeptide(L)'
;MFEFLDFRMNKLFLFMSFLIFIFGFVGVWADGEDSSFSSTGTTDKICNDLEPSDDLSVKGVLNYRGESYIDKCEEQGLSVREYFCDEDKLRSFVKRCPSGIRCSDGTCGEGSEVVIDNNNDEVIDDGKKGFSLEVANIDILGYEEGKIYSDGEILDVDVYLKDSKGGRVDLSEFKHIYLRVYLNTYDENGDLSGGGSNSYEMECPSEGYCSVSWPISLADIEDYGGKLYEPNKFSFSIYFQKEDEEGEQLDIDKEFSFEVKTLNRDLCKEIIPGFNVIEEDRANVVFVGLGYSDKDFVDATCAEAEYNYCVSKGYQGYNFSEYISDEKIMKINCYNSYNKNNYGLGKDFMVSLEELQTYDTEGFSHCTGLPTSSGEVVKDIAEYYIDQNGDNRGLFSVEPFKSNKEKFNFWYIDEVASLSDCGESVHCESALSRARSLSISCVMSNKFVTYVISRQFRSNAGSVIALSSPVSVDYLPYSPYVQIHRAAAFVHEFGHQFGNLRDEYVEIRGTTWNPNSILSQPSNCYASNPSSEEDCLENAPWKAYIGDGCGEEGIVDCTEQREDYLNFNEVGCFESCLLTEFGIFRSTFGSIMRSHYSPPFLFGPWNEKLIQDQLDKFNRGKNV
;
A
#
# COMPACT_ATOMS: atom_id res chain seq x y z
N MET A 1 -42.02 -25.87 48.84
CA MET A 1 -41.88 -27.26 48.36
C MET A 1 -40.43 -27.37 47.87
N PHE A 2 -39.61 -27.98 48.74
CA PHE A 2 -38.18 -28.30 48.69
C PHE A 2 -37.10 -27.20 48.56
N GLU A 3 -36.42 -27.01 49.69
CA GLU A 3 -35.12 -26.40 50.02
C GLU A 3 -33.91 -27.30 49.66
N PHE A 4 -32.70 -26.78 49.98
CA PHE A 4 -31.38 -27.43 50.29
C PHE A 4 -30.26 -27.31 49.21
N LEU A 5 -29.26 -26.43 49.38
CA LEU A 5 -28.04 -26.65 50.20
C LEU A 5 -26.94 -25.58 49.97
N ASP A 6 -26.54 -24.97 51.06
CA ASP A 6 -25.31 -24.22 51.33
C ASP A 6 -24.32 -25.17 52.04
N PHE A 7 -23.02 -25.14 51.73
CA PHE A 7 -21.97 -25.55 52.69
C PHE A 7 -20.57 -25.04 52.30
N ARG A 8 -20.08 -24.07 53.09
CA ARG A 8 -18.64 -23.76 53.27
C ARG A 8 -17.99 -24.75 54.25
N MET A 9 -16.65 -24.90 54.13
CA MET A 9 -15.62 -25.17 55.16
C MET A 9 -14.75 -26.41 54.85
N ASN A 10 -13.46 -26.25 54.59
CA ASN A 10 -12.42 -26.20 55.64
C ASN A 10 -10.99 -26.25 55.07
N LYS A 11 -10.14 -25.41 55.68
CA LYS A 11 -8.68 -25.47 55.66
C LYS A 11 -8.20 -26.76 56.32
N LEU A 12 -7.40 -27.58 55.63
CA LEU A 12 -6.40 -28.47 56.23
C LEU A 12 -5.59 -29.12 55.11
N PHE A 13 -4.43 -28.59 54.71
CA PHE A 13 -3.36 -29.38 54.07
C PHE A 13 -2.07 -28.53 53.98
N LEU A 14 -1.35 -28.53 55.09
CA LEU A 14 0.06 -28.16 55.21
C LEU A 14 0.64 -29.20 56.18
N PHE A 15 1.85 -29.69 55.90
CA PHE A 15 2.60 -30.76 56.57
C PHE A 15 2.41 -32.20 56.04
N MET A 16 3.24 -32.59 55.07
CA MET A 16 4.18 -33.72 55.20
C MET A 16 4.85 -33.98 53.85
N SER A 17 6.14 -33.67 53.72
CA SER A 17 7.11 -34.41 52.88
C SER A 17 8.52 -33.88 53.15
N PHE A 18 9.12 -34.36 54.23
CA PHE A 18 10.56 -34.35 54.49
C PHE A 18 10.93 -35.79 54.89
N LEU A 19 12.10 -36.25 54.43
CA LEU A 19 12.78 -37.53 54.74
C LEU A 19 12.38 -38.79 53.95
N ILE A 20 13.11 -39.04 52.85
CA ILE A 20 13.87 -40.29 52.65
C ILE A 20 15.17 -39.93 51.91
N PHE A 21 16.32 -40.04 52.59
CA PHE A 21 17.60 -40.61 52.12
C PHE A 21 18.74 -40.22 53.07
N ILE A 22 18.96 -41.02 54.10
CA ILE A 22 20.27 -41.20 54.75
C ILE A 22 20.43 -42.70 55.00
N PHE A 23 21.52 -43.27 54.47
CA PHE A 23 22.45 -44.25 55.06
C PHE A 23 23.40 -44.61 53.91
N GLY A 24 24.71 -44.40 53.94
CA GLY A 24 25.64 -44.12 55.02
C GLY A 24 26.91 -44.93 54.72
N PHE A 25 28.11 -44.36 54.90
CA PHE A 25 29.31 -45.12 55.28
C PHE A 25 30.42 -44.17 55.78
N VAL A 26 30.46 -44.03 57.11
CA VAL A 26 31.60 -44.14 58.03
C VAL A 26 33.03 -44.14 57.43
N GLY A 27 33.84 -43.16 57.83
CA GLY A 27 34.96 -43.47 58.75
C GLY A 27 36.41 -43.04 58.41
N VAL A 28 36.94 -42.15 59.28
CA VAL A 28 38.23 -42.26 60.01
C VAL A 28 39.52 -41.60 59.42
N TRP A 29 39.90 -40.49 60.10
CA TRP A 29 41.18 -40.03 60.67
C TRP A 29 42.51 -39.90 59.88
N ALA A 30 43.06 -38.68 60.02
CA ALA A 30 44.40 -38.28 60.50
C ALA A 30 45.60 -38.11 59.54
N ASP A 31 46.12 -36.88 59.63
CA ASP A 31 47.49 -36.35 59.54
C ASP A 31 48.37 -36.58 58.30
N GLY A 32 48.98 -35.48 57.85
CA GLY A 32 50.17 -35.49 57.01
C GLY A 32 50.37 -34.21 56.23
N GLU A 33 51.14 -33.28 56.78
CA GLU A 33 51.86 -32.26 56.02
C GLU A 33 52.66 -32.94 54.90
N ASP A 34 52.52 -32.48 53.66
CA ASP A 34 53.66 -32.29 52.77
C ASP A 34 53.29 -31.38 51.59
N SER A 35 53.93 -30.22 51.60
CA SER A 35 53.94 -29.25 50.52
C SER A 35 54.74 -29.79 49.33
N SER A 36 54.05 -30.22 48.26
CA SER A 36 54.65 -30.34 46.93
C SER A 36 53.80 -29.60 45.91
N PHE A 37 54.30 -28.43 45.51
CA PHE A 37 53.79 -27.59 44.44
C PHE A 37 53.87 -28.36 43.11
N SER A 38 52.74 -28.82 42.59
CA SER A 38 52.60 -29.32 41.22
C SER A 38 51.90 -28.26 40.39
N SER A 39 52.66 -27.56 39.55
CA SER A 39 52.11 -26.62 38.58
C SER A 39 51.39 -27.40 37.47
N THR A 40 50.11 -27.69 37.67
CA THR A 40 49.22 -27.95 36.54
C THR A 40 49.01 -26.61 35.85
N GLY A 41 49.81 -26.35 34.82
CA GLY A 41 49.60 -25.21 33.93
C GLY A 41 48.21 -25.34 33.33
N THR A 42 47.26 -24.56 33.85
CA THR A 42 46.02 -24.23 33.15
C THR A 42 46.45 -23.56 31.87
N THR A 43 46.37 -24.29 30.76
CA THR A 43 46.42 -23.69 29.44
C THR A 43 45.25 -22.74 29.39
N ASP A 44 45.51 -21.44 29.57
CA ASP A 44 44.52 -20.40 29.38
C ASP A 44 43.87 -20.64 28.01
N LYS A 45 42.57 -20.91 28.02
CA LYS A 45 41.80 -21.07 26.78
C LYS A 45 42.03 -19.81 25.95
N ILE A 46 42.52 -20.02 24.74
CA ILE A 46 42.94 -18.93 23.85
C ILE A 46 41.69 -18.25 23.25
N CYS A 47 40.58 -18.99 23.19
CA CYS A 47 39.29 -18.55 22.66
C CYS A 47 38.18 -18.86 23.68
N ASN A 48 37.37 -17.86 24.01
CA ASN A 48 36.19 -18.00 24.86
C ASN A 48 34.99 -17.35 24.19
N ASP A 49 34.10 -18.21 23.66
CA ASP A 49 32.83 -17.82 23.08
C ASP A 49 31.76 -17.82 24.17
N LEU A 50 31.08 -16.69 24.34
CA LEU A 50 30.05 -16.55 25.38
C LEU A 50 28.69 -17.08 24.93
N GLU A 51 28.54 -17.38 23.64
CA GLU A 51 27.30 -17.84 22.97
C GLU A 51 27.68 -18.98 22.01
N PRO A 52 27.77 -20.25 22.48
CA PRO A 52 28.16 -21.36 21.60
C PRO A 52 27.06 -21.81 20.62
N SER A 53 25.92 -21.09 20.56
CA SER A 53 24.81 -21.37 19.64
C SER A 53 24.89 -20.48 18.41
N ASP A 54 24.72 -21.07 17.22
CA ASP A 54 24.55 -20.34 15.93
C ASP A 54 23.18 -19.59 15.83
N ASP A 55 22.71 -19.04 16.94
CA ASP A 55 21.42 -18.35 17.07
C ASP A 55 21.56 -16.87 16.74
N LEU A 56 21.19 -16.54 15.49
CA LEU A 56 21.27 -15.18 14.98
C LEU A 56 20.37 -14.18 15.74
N SER A 57 19.47 -14.62 16.62
CA SER A 57 18.63 -13.72 17.43
C SER A 57 19.32 -13.18 18.68
N VAL A 58 20.51 -13.68 19.03
CA VAL A 58 21.29 -13.24 20.19
C VAL A 58 22.61 -12.64 19.74
N LYS A 59 23.00 -11.51 20.33
CA LYS A 59 24.24 -10.83 19.98
C LYS A 59 25.43 -11.57 20.58
N GLY A 60 26.22 -12.24 19.74
CA GLY A 60 27.43 -12.93 20.17
C GLY A 60 28.57 -11.98 20.52
N VAL A 61 29.32 -12.35 21.56
CA VAL A 61 30.59 -11.69 21.94
C VAL A 61 31.63 -12.77 22.20
N LEU A 62 32.65 -12.79 21.35
CA LEU A 62 33.76 -13.73 21.42
C LEU A 62 35.03 -13.05 21.91
N ASN A 63 35.73 -13.66 22.86
CA ASN A 63 37.03 -13.20 23.33
C ASN A 63 38.15 -14.11 22.81
N TYR A 64 39.06 -13.57 21.99
CA TYR A 64 40.20 -14.30 21.43
C TYR A 64 41.50 -13.56 21.73
N ARG A 65 42.42 -14.22 22.45
CA ARG A 65 43.74 -13.65 22.82
C ARG A 65 43.68 -12.27 23.49
N GLY A 66 42.63 -12.01 24.26
CA GLY A 66 42.42 -10.74 24.96
C GLY A 66 41.77 -9.64 24.13
N GLU A 67 41.38 -9.93 22.87
CA GLU A 67 40.55 -9.05 22.04
C GLU A 67 39.11 -9.56 21.99
N SER A 68 38.15 -8.64 21.92
CA SER A 68 36.72 -8.94 21.83
C SER A 68 36.23 -8.73 20.40
N TYR A 69 35.49 -9.69 19.89
CA TYR A 69 34.84 -9.70 18.57
C TYR A 69 33.33 -9.76 18.80
N ILE A 70 32.62 -8.79 18.25
CA ILE A 70 31.17 -8.64 18.42
C ILE A 70 30.53 -8.89 17.07
N ASP A 71 29.45 -9.66 17.05
CA ASP A 71 28.67 -9.89 15.84
C ASP A 71 28.20 -8.57 15.22
N LYS A 72 28.17 -8.52 13.89
CA LYS A 72 27.88 -7.28 13.18
C LYS A 72 27.07 -7.53 11.93
N CYS A 73 26.25 -6.55 11.57
CA CYS A 73 25.41 -6.63 10.39
C CYS A 73 26.18 -6.33 9.10
N GLU A 74 26.13 -7.25 8.13
CA GLU A 74 26.69 -7.09 6.79
C GLU A 74 25.59 -7.10 5.72
N GLU A 75 25.98 -6.96 4.44
CA GLU A 75 25.05 -6.91 3.29
C GLU A 75 23.86 -5.96 3.51
N GLN A 76 24.14 -4.72 3.93
CA GLN A 76 23.09 -3.73 4.20
C GLN A 76 22.03 -4.18 5.23
N GLY A 77 22.43 -4.99 6.22
CA GLY A 77 21.50 -5.48 7.25
C GLY A 77 20.77 -6.76 6.84
N LEU A 78 21.05 -7.35 5.69
CA LEU A 78 20.44 -8.62 5.30
C LEU A 78 21.12 -9.84 5.93
N SER A 79 22.33 -9.67 6.49
CA SER A 79 23.09 -10.77 7.09
C SER A 79 23.80 -10.36 8.38
N VAL A 80 24.04 -11.34 9.25
CA VAL A 80 24.90 -11.23 10.42
C VAL A 80 26.24 -11.88 10.07
N ARG A 81 27.35 -11.17 10.33
CA ARG A 81 28.65 -11.81 10.50
C ARG A 81 28.78 -12.23 11.95
N GLU A 82 28.81 -13.53 12.16
CA GLU A 82 28.91 -14.16 13.47
C GLU A 82 30.36 -14.61 13.73
N TYR A 83 30.89 -14.34 14.92
CA TYR A 83 32.24 -14.76 15.34
C TYR A 83 32.15 -15.85 16.42
N PHE A 84 32.79 -17.00 16.17
CA PHE A 84 32.70 -18.15 17.07
C PHE A 84 34.04 -18.87 17.26
N CYS A 85 34.16 -19.68 18.33
CA CYS A 85 35.36 -20.45 18.64
C CYS A 85 35.30 -21.89 18.11
N ASP A 86 36.28 -22.29 17.28
CA ASP A 86 36.45 -23.66 16.77
C ASP A 86 37.85 -24.18 17.17
N GLU A 87 37.92 -25.10 18.13
CA GLU A 87 39.18 -25.68 18.64
C GLU A 87 40.25 -24.61 18.98
N ASP A 88 39.89 -23.62 19.81
CA ASP A 88 40.77 -22.48 20.18
C ASP A 88 41.20 -21.59 19.00
N LYS A 89 40.48 -21.62 17.87
CA LYS A 89 40.69 -20.70 16.74
C LYS A 89 39.48 -19.79 16.57
N LEU A 90 39.74 -18.52 16.29
CA LEU A 90 38.74 -17.57 15.83
C LEU A 90 38.22 -18.00 14.45
N ARG A 91 36.90 -18.14 14.33
CA ARG A 91 36.20 -18.33 13.06
C ARG A 91 35.12 -17.26 12.91
N SER A 92 34.64 -17.11 11.69
CA SER A 92 33.44 -16.33 11.41
C SER A 92 32.72 -16.89 10.19
N PHE A 93 31.40 -16.79 10.15
CA PHE A 93 30.61 -16.95 8.92
C PHE A 93 29.71 -15.74 8.72
N VAL A 94 29.14 -15.62 7.52
CA VAL A 94 28.08 -14.65 7.21
C VAL A 94 26.83 -15.45 6.88
N LYS A 95 25.73 -15.15 7.58
CA LYS A 95 24.45 -15.84 7.41
C LYS A 95 23.35 -14.81 7.23
N ARG A 96 22.56 -15.00 6.18
CA ARG A 96 21.39 -14.15 5.92
C ARG A 96 20.35 -14.32 7.00
N CYS A 97 19.71 -13.22 7.40
CA CYS A 97 18.54 -13.26 8.25
C CYS A 97 17.38 -13.96 7.52
N PRO A 98 16.45 -14.59 8.26
CA PRO A 98 15.21 -15.12 7.69
C PRO A 98 14.43 -14.01 6.93
N SER A 99 13.64 -14.39 5.93
CA SER A 99 12.85 -13.43 5.15
C SER A 99 11.93 -12.61 6.08
N GLY A 100 11.87 -11.30 5.87
CA GLY A 100 11.14 -10.36 6.73
C GLY A 100 11.88 -9.89 7.99
N ILE A 101 13.01 -10.50 8.34
CA ILE A 101 13.85 -10.16 9.49
C ILE A 101 15.15 -9.55 8.98
N ARG A 102 15.62 -8.48 9.61
CA ARG A 102 16.89 -7.83 9.26
C ARG A 102 17.84 -7.84 10.46
N CYS A 103 19.11 -7.76 10.15
CA CYS A 103 20.15 -7.62 11.14
C CYS A 103 20.16 -6.19 11.68
N SER A 104 19.90 -6.04 12.97
CA SER A 104 20.18 -4.84 13.76
C SER A 104 21.11 -5.18 14.91
N ASP A 105 22.11 -4.33 15.14
CA ASP A 105 23.12 -4.46 16.20
C ASP A 105 23.78 -5.86 16.34
N GLY A 106 24.02 -6.53 15.21
CA GLY A 106 24.63 -7.86 15.18
C GLY A 106 23.68 -9.02 15.39
N THR A 107 22.36 -8.77 15.38
CA THR A 107 21.32 -9.79 15.56
C THR A 107 20.22 -9.68 14.51
N CYS A 108 19.71 -10.80 14.01
CA CYS A 108 18.50 -10.85 13.21
C CYS A 108 17.28 -10.67 14.13
N GLY A 109 16.66 -9.49 14.07
CA GLY A 109 15.47 -9.14 14.85
C GLY A 109 14.42 -8.44 14.00
N GLU A 110 13.19 -8.40 14.50
CA GLU A 110 12.16 -7.51 13.94
C GLU A 110 12.61 -6.08 14.21
N GLY A 111 13.18 -5.42 13.20
CA GLY A 111 13.43 -3.99 13.28
C GLY A 111 12.11 -3.30 13.58
N SER A 112 12.06 -2.55 14.68
CA SER A 112 10.97 -1.60 14.88
C SER A 112 11.04 -0.59 13.73
N GLU A 113 9.89 -0.26 13.12
CA GLU A 113 9.83 0.77 12.09
C GLU A 113 8.76 1.79 12.46
N VAL A 114 9.20 3.04 12.47
CA VAL A 114 8.47 4.20 12.98
C VAL A 114 7.70 4.84 11.84
N VAL A 115 6.38 4.96 12.04
CA VAL A 115 5.52 5.67 11.09
C VAL A 115 4.75 6.77 11.78
N ILE A 116 4.71 7.90 11.11
CA ILE A 116 4.05 9.10 11.60
C ILE A 116 2.61 9.16 11.07
N ASP A 117 1.67 9.39 11.98
CA ASP A 117 0.28 9.68 11.63
C ASP A 117 0.03 11.20 11.71
N ASN A 118 -0.31 11.81 10.57
CA ASN A 118 -0.65 13.24 10.46
C ASN A 118 -2.16 13.44 10.61
N ASN A 119 -2.60 13.91 11.77
CA ASN A 119 -4.02 14.15 12.06
C ASN A 119 -4.47 15.62 11.97
N ASN A 120 -3.75 16.51 11.28
CA ASN A 120 -4.01 17.96 11.35
C ASN A 120 -4.39 18.60 9.99
N ASP A 121 -5.61 18.34 9.51
CA ASP A 121 -6.29 19.19 8.52
C ASP A 121 -6.92 20.42 9.22
N GLU A 122 -6.11 21.32 9.77
CA GLU A 122 -6.61 22.54 10.42
C GLU A 122 -6.41 23.76 9.51
N VAL A 123 -7.48 24.25 8.89
CA VAL A 123 -7.50 25.55 8.18
C VAL A 123 -7.67 26.65 9.22
N ILE A 124 -6.64 27.47 9.44
CA ILE A 124 -6.65 28.52 10.47
C ILE A 124 -6.56 29.91 9.83
N ASP A 125 -7.53 30.76 10.17
CA ASP A 125 -7.59 32.17 9.80
C ASP A 125 -7.00 33.03 10.93
N ASP A 126 -5.83 33.65 10.70
CA ASP A 126 -5.18 34.57 11.66
C ASP A 126 -5.91 35.93 11.77
N GLY A 127 -7.01 36.15 11.04
CA GLY A 127 -7.82 37.37 11.15
C GLY A 127 -7.09 38.66 10.69
N LYS A 128 -5.82 38.56 10.28
CA LYS A 128 -5.03 39.61 9.66
C LYS A 128 -4.59 39.13 8.28
N LYS A 129 -5.34 39.55 7.26
CA LYS A 129 -5.09 39.36 5.81
C LYS A 129 -5.36 37.98 5.20
N GLY A 130 -6.13 37.09 5.85
CA GLY A 130 -6.88 36.03 5.15
C GLY A 130 -6.03 35.05 4.32
N PHE A 131 -5.01 34.48 4.92
CA PHE A 131 -4.24 33.36 4.38
C PHE A 131 -4.30 32.19 5.37
N SER A 132 -4.15 30.96 4.87
CA SER A 132 -4.02 29.74 5.65
C SER A 132 -2.83 28.93 5.15
N LEU A 133 -2.19 28.22 6.06
CA LEU A 133 -1.10 27.31 5.75
C LEU A 133 -1.64 25.88 5.73
N GLU A 134 -1.31 25.12 4.69
CA GLU A 134 -1.64 23.71 4.58
C GLU A 134 -0.37 22.91 4.34
N VAL A 135 -0.07 21.99 5.25
CA VAL A 135 0.98 20.99 5.03
C VAL A 135 0.30 19.86 4.28
N ALA A 136 0.57 19.70 2.98
CA ALA A 136 -0.16 18.71 2.19
C ALA A 136 0.42 17.31 2.32
N ASN A 137 1.72 17.19 2.59
CA ASN A 137 2.33 15.90 2.84
C ASN A 137 3.55 16.01 3.75
N ILE A 138 3.73 15.00 4.58
CA ILE A 138 4.96 14.75 5.32
C ILE A 138 5.28 13.28 5.08
N ASP A 139 6.24 13.02 4.23
CA ASP A 139 6.72 11.66 3.99
C ASP A 139 8.03 11.48 4.76
N ILE A 140 8.08 10.50 5.67
CA ILE A 140 9.35 9.96 6.17
C ILE A 140 9.64 8.69 5.41
N LEU A 141 10.72 8.72 4.63
CA LEU A 141 11.19 7.56 3.90
C LEU A 141 12.21 6.80 4.74
N GLY A 142 11.76 5.69 5.34
CA GLY A 142 12.60 4.64 5.91
C GLY A 142 13.09 4.93 7.34
N TYR A 143 12.62 4.12 8.29
CA TYR A 143 13.23 3.99 9.61
C TYR A 143 13.71 2.54 9.76
N GLU A 144 14.94 2.33 10.22
CA GLU A 144 15.36 1.06 10.81
C GLU A 144 16.25 1.33 12.03
N GLU A 145 15.91 0.71 13.15
CA GLU A 145 16.70 0.76 14.38
C GLU A 145 18.14 0.28 14.09
N GLY A 146 19.13 1.18 14.14
CA GLY A 146 20.56 0.85 14.16
C GLY A 146 21.41 1.02 12.88
N LYS A 147 20.93 1.66 11.79
CA LYS A 147 21.80 2.07 10.65
C LYS A 147 21.41 3.41 10.01
N ILE A 148 22.42 4.18 9.62
CA ILE A 148 22.35 5.43 8.82
C ILE A 148 22.61 5.08 7.34
N TYR A 149 21.71 5.45 6.43
CA TYR A 149 21.92 5.33 4.98
C TYR A 149 22.91 6.39 4.46
N SER A 150 23.77 6.02 3.51
CA SER A 150 24.73 6.94 2.86
C SER A 150 24.09 7.86 1.81
N ASP A 151 22.85 7.58 1.44
CA ASP A 151 21.98 8.48 0.67
C ASP A 151 20.90 8.91 1.66
N GLY A 152 21.01 10.16 2.15
CA GLY A 152 20.32 10.61 3.36
C GLY A 152 18.83 10.30 3.38
N GLU A 153 18.33 9.92 4.56
CA GLU A 153 16.91 9.91 4.91
C GLU A 153 16.32 11.28 4.56
N ILE A 154 15.07 11.35 4.11
CA ILE A 154 14.45 12.62 3.76
C ILE A 154 13.07 12.65 4.40
N LEU A 155 12.90 13.54 5.37
CA LEU A 155 11.60 14.10 5.70
C LEU A 155 11.26 15.07 4.56
N ASP A 156 10.38 14.67 3.65
CA ASP A 156 9.84 15.56 2.64
C ASP A 156 8.60 16.24 3.20
N VAL A 157 8.72 17.54 3.50
CA VAL A 157 7.60 18.38 3.96
C VAL A 157 7.17 19.27 2.81
N ASP A 158 5.97 19.01 2.31
CA ASP A 158 5.33 19.84 1.30
C ASP A 158 4.37 20.84 1.94
N VAL A 159 4.70 22.12 1.82
CA VAL A 159 3.91 23.21 2.43
C VAL A 159 3.31 24.10 1.35
N TYR A 160 2.00 24.32 1.44
CA TYR A 160 1.22 25.15 0.54
C TYR A 160 0.64 26.35 1.30
N LEU A 161 0.73 27.52 0.68
CA LEU A 161 0.04 28.72 1.13
C LEU A 161 -1.28 28.87 0.36
N LYS A 162 -2.38 28.94 1.09
CA LYS A 162 -3.73 29.17 0.53
C LYS A 162 -4.27 30.53 0.97
N ASP A 163 -4.99 31.20 0.09
CA ASP A 163 -5.75 32.39 0.45
C ASP A 163 -7.02 32.03 1.23
N SER A 164 -7.75 33.04 1.71
CA SER A 164 -9.02 32.89 2.46
C SER A 164 -10.13 32.19 1.67
N LYS A 165 -9.95 31.94 0.37
CA LYS A 165 -10.89 31.21 -0.50
C LYS A 165 -10.38 29.81 -0.83
N GLY A 166 -9.25 29.39 -0.25
CA GLY A 166 -8.61 28.11 -0.54
C GLY A 166 -7.84 28.07 -1.88
N GLY A 167 -7.68 29.22 -2.56
CA GLY A 167 -6.89 29.34 -3.77
C GLY A 167 -5.39 29.38 -3.47
N ARG A 168 -4.55 28.88 -4.38
CA ARG A 168 -3.09 29.01 -4.26
C ARG A 168 -2.70 30.50 -4.29
N VAL A 169 -1.82 30.89 -3.38
CA VAL A 169 -1.28 32.26 -3.34
C VAL A 169 -0.14 32.37 -4.34
N ASP A 170 -0.20 33.36 -5.24
CA ASP A 170 0.93 33.73 -6.09
C ASP A 170 2.04 34.33 -5.22
N LEU A 171 3.20 33.69 -5.19
CA LEU A 171 4.33 34.11 -4.36
C LEU A 171 5.27 35.08 -5.06
N SER A 172 4.98 35.48 -6.30
CA SER A 172 5.84 36.36 -7.10
C SER A 172 5.90 37.80 -6.57
N GLU A 173 4.96 38.21 -5.71
CA GLU A 173 4.99 39.51 -5.04
C GLU A 173 5.92 39.57 -3.82
N PHE A 174 6.60 38.46 -3.48
CA PHE A 174 7.42 38.37 -2.27
C PHE A 174 8.92 38.38 -2.56
N LYS A 175 9.65 39.10 -1.71
CA LYS A 175 11.09 39.32 -1.88
C LYS A 175 11.90 38.15 -1.35
N HIS A 176 11.50 37.59 -0.21
CA HIS A 176 12.09 36.41 0.42
C HIS A 176 11.01 35.62 1.17
N ILE A 177 11.06 34.29 1.09
CA ILE A 177 10.20 33.39 1.83
C ILE A 177 11.11 32.37 2.49
N TYR A 178 11.16 32.40 3.82
CA TYR A 178 11.95 31.46 4.61
C TYR A 178 11.04 30.43 5.24
N LEU A 179 11.35 29.16 5.05
CA LEU A 179 10.77 28.05 5.79
C LEU A 179 11.80 27.60 6.83
N ARG A 180 11.45 27.75 8.12
CA ARG A 180 12.24 27.19 9.22
C ARG A 180 11.50 26.07 9.91
N VAL A 181 12.12 24.90 9.96
CA VAL A 181 11.61 23.71 10.65
C VAL A 181 12.41 23.51 11.92
N TYR A 182 11.73 23.39 13.07
CA TYR A 182 12.31 23.02 14.35
C TYR A 182 11.86 21.61 14.70
N LEU A 183 12.71 20.72 15.23
CA LEU A 183 12.25 19.45 15.80
C LEU A 183 12.26 19.55 17.33
N ASN A 184 11.11 19.36 17.95
CA ASN A 184 10.95 19.35 19.39
C ASN A 184 10.69 17.93 19.88
N THR A 185 11.40 17.55 20.94
CA THR A 185 11.17 16.30 21.68
C THR A 185 10.60 16.61 23.05
N TYR A 186 9.67 15.78 23.51
CA TYR A 186 9.05 15.90 24.83
C TYR A 186 9.45 14.74 25.73
N ASP A 187 9.57 15.00 27.02
CA ASP A 187 9.78 13.96 28.03
C ASP A 187 8.46 13.30 28.48
N GLU A 188 8.55 12.36 29.42
CA GLU A 188 7.41 11.63 29.99
C GLU A 188 6.36 12.53 30.67
N ASN A 189 6.73 13.76 31.04
CA ASN A 189 5.82 14.74 31.65
C ASN A 189 5.21 15.69 30.61
N GLY A 190 5.59 15.56 29.33
CA GLY A 190 5.21 16.47 28.27
C GLY A 190 6.00 17.78 28.29
N ASP A 191 7.11 17.85 29.03
CA ASP A 191 8.00 19.00 29.04
C ASP A 191 9.01 18.89 27.89
N LEU A 192 9.35 20.02 27.26
CA LEU A 192 10.39 20.09 26.23
C LEU A 192 11.72 19.60 26.81
N SER A 193 12.21 18.45 26.33
CA SER A 193 13.53 17.96 26.72
C SER A 193 14.59 18.81 26.04
N GLY A 194 15.59 19.28 26.80
CA GLY A 194 16.45 20.40 26.42
C GLY A 194 17.25 20.26 25.11
N GLY A 195 16.64 20.70 24.00
CA GLY A 195 17.05 21.93 23.30
C GLY A 195 18.29 21.88 22.41
N GLY A 196 18.31 21.01 21.41
CA GLY A 196 19.05 21.26 20.17
C GLY A 196 18.09 21.61 19.04
N SER A 197 17.75 22.88 18.88
CA SER A 197 16.98 23.31 17.71
C SER A 197 17.90 23.32 16.48
N ASN A 198 17.91 22.25 15.71
CA ASN A 198 18.37 22.34 14.34
C ASN A 198 17.32 23.12 13.54
N SER A 199 17.72 24.28 13.01
CA SER A 199 16.89 25.09 12.13
C SER A 199 17.46 25.03 10.72
N TYR A 200 16.71 24.47 9.78
CA TYR A 200 17.00 24.64 8.36
C TYR A 200 16.27 25.87 7.84
N GLU A 201 16.93 26.67 7.01
CA GLU A 201 16.35 27.85 6.39
C GLU A 201 16.48 27.69 4.89
N MET A 202 15.35 27.67 4.19
CA MET A 202 15.30 27.52 2.74
C MET A 202 14.49 28.65 2.11
N GLU A 203 14.97 29.17 0.99
CA GLU A 203 14.28 30.17 0.18
C GLU A 203 13.34 29.47 -0.81
N CYS A 204 12.04 29.72 -0.73
CA CYS A 204 11.07 29.07 -1.61
C CYS A 204 11.02 29.72 -3.00
N PRO A 205 10.84 28.94 -4.08
CA PRO A 205 10.59 29.49 -5.40
C PRO A 205 9.26 30.26 -5.45
N SER A 206 9.19 31.28 -6.30
CA SER A 206 8.10 32.26 -6.41
C SER A 206 6.73 31.70 -6.85
N GLU A 207 6.54 30.37 -6.95
CA GLU A 207 5.36 29.73 -7.54
C GLU A 207 4.35 29.14 -6.54
N GLY A 208 4.38 29.51 -5.25
CA GLY A 208 3.37 29.01 -4.30
C GLY A 208 3.70 27.71 -3.59
N TYR A 209 4.89 27.15 -3.80
CA TYR A 209 5.24 25.82 -3.34
C TYR A 209 6.64 25.79 -2.71
N CYS A 210 6.70 25.32 -1.47
CA CYS A 210 7.93 25.03 -0.74
C CYS A 210 7.96 23.52 -0.49
N SER A 211 8.96 22.83 -1.06
CA SER A 211 9.25 21.44 -0.70
C SER A 211 10.59 21.42 0.01
N VAL A 212 10.60 21.02 1.27
CA VAL A 212 11.84 20.84 2.05
C VAL A 212 12.09 19.37 2.24
N SER A 213 13.18 18.90 1.64
CA SER A 213 13.76 17.59 1.88
C SER A 213 14.78 17.70 3.03
N TRP A 214 14.46 17.17 4.20
CA TRP A 214 15.33 17.23 5.37
C TRP A 214 15.91 15.85 5.75
N PRO A 215 17.25 15.67 5.67
CA PRO A 215 17.90 14.55 6.34
C PRO A 215 17.96 14.74 7.84
N ILE A 216 17.02 14.10 8.54
CA ILE A 216 17.10 13.84 9.97
C ILE A 216 17.76 12.48 10.13
N SER A 217 18.87 12.38 10.87
CA SER A 217 19.38 11.07 11.29
C SER A 217 18.87 10.75 12.70
N LEU A 218 18.57 9.48 12.99
CA LEU A 218 18.27 9.04 14.36
C LEU A 218 19.43 9.26 15.33
N ALA A 219 20.67 9.31 14.84
CA ALA A 219 21.81 9.68 15.66
C ALA A 219 21.66 11.11 16.20
N ASP A 220 21.04 12.02 15.43
CA ASP A 220 20.68 13.36 15.92
C ASP A 220 19.61 13.29 17.00
N ILE A 221 18.72 12.28 17.02
CA ILE A 221 17.65 12.13 18.03
C ILE A 221 18.18 11.44 19.31
N GLU A 222 19.03 10.42 19.17
CA GLU A 222 19.59 9.64 20.27
C GLU A 222 20.69 10.38 21.03
N ASP A 223 21.52 11.21 20.36
CA ASP A 223 22.57 12.02 21.02
C ASP A 223 21.98 13.06 22.00
N TYR A 224 20.68 13.38 21.90
CA TYR A 224 19.99 14.24 22.88
C TYR A 224 19.64 13.53 24.20
N GLY A 225 20.08 12.28 24.40
CA GLY A 225 20.19 11.67 25.73
C GLY A 225 18.86 11.30 26.40
N GLY A 226 17.75 11.35 25.67
CA GLY A 226 16.45 10.86 26.12
C GLY A 226 16.27 9.39 25.74
N LYS A 227 16.04 8.51 26.71
CA LYS A 227 15.32 7.27 26.40
C LYS A 227 14.00 7.68 25.76
N LEU A 228 13.70 7.19 24.56
CA LEU A 228 12.39 7.36 23.94
C LEU A 228 11.34 6.69 24.85
N TYR A 229 10.56 7.51 25.54
CA TYR A 229 9.44 7.07 26.37
C TYR A 229 8.15 7.29 25.58
N GLU A 230 7.29 6.27 25.53
CA GLU A 230 5.98 6.41 24.90
C GLU A 230 5.11 7.48 25.60
N PRO A 231 4.35 8.31 24.85
CA PRO A 231 4.22 8.30 23.39
C PRO A 231 5.24 9.22 22.72
N ASN A 232 5.91 8.69 21.69
CA ASN A 232 6.87 9.34 20.80
C ASN A 232 6.22 10.47 20.00
N LYS A 233 5.90 11.57 20.68
CA LYS A 233 5.41 12.80 20.08
C LYS A 233 6.59 13.64 19.66
N PHE A 234 6.67 13.90 18.38
CA PHE A 234 7.52 14.94 17.83
C PHE A 234 6.63 16.12 17.49
N SER A 235 7.10 17.33 17.74
CA SER A 235 6.52 18.49 17.08
C SER A 235 7.55 19.13 16.19
N PHE A 236 7.08 19.70 15.10
CA PHE A 236 7.87 20.65 14.36
C PHE A 236 7.15 21.96 14.17
N SER A 237 7.86 23.05 14.42
CA SER A 237 7.34 24.38 14.16
C SER A 237 7.80 24.81 12.78
N ILE A 238 6.84 25.21 11.94
CA ILE A 238 7.11 25.91 10.70
C ILE A 238 7.01 27.41 10.98
N TYR A 239 8.13 28.10 10.80
CA TYR A 239 8.18 29.55 10.82
C TYR A 239 8.26 30.09 9.38
N PHE A 240 7.26 30.88 8.99
CA PHE A 240 7.27 31.67 7.78
C PHE A 240 7.60 33.11 8.11
N GLN A 241 8.69 33.60 7.55
CA GLN A 241 9.02 35.02 7.58
C GLN A 241 8.85 35.62 6.18
N LYS A 242 8.07 36.70 6.11
CA LYS A 242 7.82 37.48 4.91
C LYS A 242 8.33 38.90 5.11
N GLU A 243 9.06 39.45 4.15
CA GLU A 243 9.36 40.89 4.04
C GLU A 243 8.61 41.45 2.83
N ASP A 244 7.72 42.43 3.03
CA ASP A 244 7.08 43.12 1.90
C ASP A 244 8.01 44.19 1.27
N GLU A 245 7.56 44.83 0.17
CA GLU A 245 8.35 45.87 -0.51
C GLU A 245 8.69 47.08 0.39
N GLU A 246 7.93 47.27 1.47
CA GLU A 246 8.08 48.35 2.44
C GLU A 246 8.98 47.95 3.63
N GLY A 247 9.37 46.68 3.71
CA GLY A 247 10.22 46.12 4.76
C GLY A 247 9.46 45.69 6.02
N GLU A 248 8.11 45.61 5.99
CA GLU A 248 7.36 45.02 7.10
C GLU A 248 7.52 43.51 7.12
N GLN A 249 7.89 42.99 8.30
CA GLN A 249 7.99 41.55 8.54
C GLN A 249 6.64 40.98 9.00
N LEU A 250 6.16 39.95 8.31
CA LEU A 250 5.07 39.10 8.79
C LEU A 250 5.65 37.74 9.15
N ASP A 251 5.51 37.39 10.43
CA ASP A 251 5.97 36.13 10.97
C ASP A 251 4.77 35.24 11.29
N ILE A 252 4.68 34.07 10.65
CA ILE A 252 3.68 33.04 10.95
C ILE A 252 4.42 31.86 11.55
N ASP A 253 4.21 31.60 12.83
CA ASP A 253 4.73 30.42 13.52
C ASP A 253 3.60 29.42 13.73
N LYS A 254 3.76 28.21 13.19
CA LYS A 254 2.79 27.14 13.39
C LYS A 254 3.49 25.86 13.82
N GLU A 255 3.14 25.41 15.01
CA GLU A 255 3.56 24.12 15.53
C GLU A 255 2.64 23.01 15.02
N PHE A 256 3.25 21.99 14.42
CA PHE A 256 2.65 20.73 14.02
C PHE A 256 3.15 19.66 14.96
N SER A 257 2.26 18.84 15.51
CA SER A 257 2.68 17.66 16.28
C SER A 257 2.24 16.41 15.55
N PHE A 258 3.08 15.39 15.63
CA PHE A 258 2.80 14.11 15.03
C PHE A 258 3.21 12.98 15.98
N GLU A 259 2.49 11.86 15.88
CA GLU A 259 2.70 10.71 16.73
C GLU A 259 3.36 9.60 15.91
N VAL A 260 4.49 9.12 16.42
CA VAL A 260 5.13 7.92 15.90
C VAL A 260 4.41 6.71 16.45
N LYS A 261 3.80 5.94 15.55
CA LYS A 261 3.15 4.66 15.83
C LYS A 261 4.06 3.52 15.38
N THR A 262 4.09 2.46 16.19
CA THR A 262 4.72 1.20 15.81
C THR A 262 3.94 0.58 14.66
N LEU A 263 4.63 0.26 13.57
CA LEU A 263 4.02 -0.43 12.44
C LEU A 263 3.59 -1.84 12.83
N ASN A 264 2.31 -2.15 12.56
CA ASN A 264 1.83 -3.52 12.65
C ASN A 264 2.04 -4.24 11.31
N ARG A 265 3.22 -4.85 11.14
CA ARG A 265 3.57 -5.60 9.92
C ARG A 265 2.70 -6.84 9.71
N ASP A 266 2.11 -7.39 10.77
CA ASP A 266 1.22 -8.56 10.69
C ASP A 266 -0.07 -8.28 9.89
N LEU A 267 -0.39 -7.00 9.68
CA LEU A 267 -1.50 -6.60 8.83
C LEU A 267 -1.22 -6.78 7.34
N CYS A 268 0.04 -6.71 6.91
CA CYS A 268 0.41 -6.85 5.50
C CYS A 268 0.55 -8.32 5.13
N LYS A 269 -0.41 -8.86 4.38
CA LYS A 269 -0.47 -10.28 4.04
C LYS A 269 -0.42 -10.53 2.55
N GLU A 270 0.14 -11.67 2.15
CA GLU A 270 0.13 -12.09 0.75
C GLU A 270 -1.29 -12.43 0.31
N ILE A 271 -1.71 -11.90 -0.84
CA ILE A 271 -2.98 -12.33 -1.45
C ILE A 271 -2.85 -13.77 -1.92
N ILE A 272 -1.75 -14.09 -2.61
CA ILE A 272 -1.52 -15.38 -3.23
C ILE A 272 -0.39 -16.10 -2.48
N PRO A 273 -0.68 -17.11 -1.64
CA PRO A 273 0.33 -17.72 -0.79
C PRO A 273 1.52 -18.28 -1.58
N GLY A 274 2.73 -17.80 -1.28
CA GLY A 274 3.99 -18.23 -1.89
C GLY A 274 4.25 -17.70 -3.30
N PHE A 275 3.44 -16.75 -3.79
CA PHE A 275 3.66 -16.09 -5.08
C PHE A 275 4.69 -14.97 -4.99
N ASN A 276 4.68 -14.24 -3.88
CA ASN A 276 5.54 -13.08 -3.69
C ASN A 276 6.99 -13.52 -3.46
N VAL A 277 7.92 -12.73 -4.00
CA VAL A 277 9.36 -12.90 -3.74
C VAL A 277 9.91 -11.53 -3.35
N ILE A 278 9.99 -11.28 -2.04
CA ILE A 278 10.31 -9.97 -1.47
C ILE A 278 11.73 -9.52 -1.85
N GLU A 279 12.64 -10.48 -2.05
CA GLU A 279 14.03 -10.22 -2.40
C GLU A 279 14.24 -9.83 -3.87
N GLU A 280 13.18 -9.89 -4.69
CA GLU A 280 13.22 -9.50 -6.09
C GLU A 280 12.70 -8.09 -6.32
N ASP A 281 13.33 -7.39 -7.25
CA ASP A 281 12.89 -6.08 -7.72
C ASP A 281 11.63 -6.25 -8.58
N ARG A 282 10.47 -6.26 -7.91
CA ARG A 282 9.13 -6.45 -8.47
C ARG A 282 8.24 -5.24 -8.16
N ALA A 283 7.15 -5.11 -8.90
CA ALA A 283 6.08 -4.18 -8.58
C ALA A 283 5.25 -4.75 -7.43
N ASN A 284 5.19 -4.03 -6.30
CA ASN A 284 4.45 -4.46 -5.13
C ASN A 284 3.07 -3.80 -5.10
N VAL A 285 2.03 -4.54 -5.46
CA VAL A 285 0.65 -4.03 -5.47
C VAL A 285 -0.01 -4.32 -4.12
N VAL A 286 -0.46 -3.28 -3.43
CA VAL A 286 -1.04 -3.36 -2.08
C VAL A 286 -2.51 -2.95 -2.12
N PHE A 287 -3.40 -3.85 -1.73
CA PHE A 287 -4.83 -3.61 -1.64
C PHE A 287 -5.25 -3.22 -0.22
N VAL A 288 -6.01 -2.13 -0.10
CA VAL A 288 -6.51 -1.63 1.17
C VAL A 288 -8.02 -1.46 1.08
N GLY A 289 -8.76 -2.05 2.01
CA GLY A 289 -10.22 -1.97 2.05
C GLY A 289 -10.73 -0.74 2.77
N LEU A 290 -11.81 -0.17 2.26
CA LEU A 290 -12.57 0.90 2.91
C LEU A 290 -14.04 0.52 3.01
N GLY A 291 -14.56 0.53 4.24
CA GLY A 291 -15.99 0.45 4.54
C GLY A 291 -16.61 -0.93 4.48
N TYR A 292 -15.81 -1.99 4.40
CA TYR A 292 -16.32 -3.35 4.50
C TYR A 292 -16.70 -3.68 5.94
N SER A 293 -17.96 -4.06 6.09
CA SER A 293 -18.49 -4.79 7.23
C SER A 293 -18.71 -6.25 6.84
N ASP A 294 -18.96 -7.12 7.83
CA ASP A 294 -19.31 -8.52 7.61
C ASP A 294 -20.53 -8.69 6.66
N LYS A 295 -21.39 -7.66 6.57
CA LYS A 295 -22.57 -7.66 5.70
C LYS A 295 -22.21 -7.49 4.23
N ASP A 296 -21.24 -6.62 3.93
CA ASP A 296 -20.88 -6.26 2.55
C ASP A 296 -20.26 -7.45 1.79
N PHE A 297 -19.68 -8.43 2.50
CA PHE A 297 -19.11 -9.62 1.88
C PHE A 297 -20.13 -10.47 1.13
N VAL A 298 -21.32 -10.69 1.70
CA VAL A 298 -22.24 -11.67 1.11
C VAL A 298 -22.84 -11.16 -0.19
N ASP A 299 -23.08 -9.86 -0.26
CA ASP A 299 -23.54 -9.20 -1.47
C ASP A 299 -22.44 -9.15 -2.56
N ALA A 300 -21.17 -9.36 -2.16
CA ALA A 300 -20.00 -9.26 -3.04
C ALA A 300 -19.78 -10.48 -3.89
N THR A 301 -19.72 -11.62 -3.22
CA THR A 301 -19.13 -12.85 -3.75
C THR A 301 -20.18 -13.82 -4.26
N CYS A 302 -21.45 -13.58 -3.93
CA CYS A 302 -22.56 -14.45 -4.32
C CYS A 302 -23.43 -13.84 -5.43
N ALA A 303 -23.12 -12.64 -5.94
CA ALA A 303 -23.93 -11.91 -6.91
C ALA A 303 -24.33 -12.71 -8.18
N GLU A 304 -23.43 -13.56 -8.70
CA GLU A 304 -23.73 -14.43 -9.82
C GLU A 304 -24.48 -15.70 -9.40
N ALA A 305 -24.13 -16.30 -8.26
CA ALA A 305 -24.88 -17.42 -7.70
C ALA A 305 -26.35 -17.02 -7.41
N GLU A 306 -26.59 -15.79 -6.95
CA GLU A 306 -27.92 -15.18 -6.81
C GLU A 306 -28.66 -15.06 -8.14
N TYR A 307 -27.96 -14.59 -9.18
CA TYR A 307 -28.50 -14.51 -10.53
C TYR A 307 -28.93 -15.89 -11.03
N ASN A 308 -28.02 -16.87 -10.98
CA ASN A 308 -28.24 -18.23 -11.43
C ASN A 308 -29.34 -18.91 -10.61
N TYR A 309 -29.39 -18.66 -9.30
CA TYR A 309 -30.48 -19.10 -8.43
C TYR A 309 -31.82 -18.53 -8.91
N CYS A 310 -31.93 -17.23 -9.14
CA CYS A 310 -33.16 -16.62 -9.64
C CYS A 310 -33.56 -17.17 -11.02
N VAL A 311 -32.61 -17.36 -11.93
CA VAL A 311 -32.84 -18.01 -13.23
C VAL A 311 -33.38 -19.43 -13.06
N SER A 312 -32.82 -20.21 -12.13
CA SER A 312 -33.30 -21.57 -11.83
C SER A 312 -34.74 -21.60 -11.31
N LYS A 313 -35.20 -20.53 -10.65
CA LYS A 313 -36.59 -20.38 -10.18
C LYS A 313 -37.53 -19.80 -11.24
N GLY A 314 -37.05 -19.58 -12.48
CA GLY A 314 -37.84 -19.07 -13.60
C GLY A 314 -37.94 -17.55 -13.67
N TYR A 315 -37.02 -16.83 -13.01
CA TYR A 315 -36.90 -15.38 -13.09
C TYR A 315 -35.80 -15.00 -14.09
N GLN A 316 -35.71 -13.72 -14.49
CA GLN A 316 -34.70 -13.26 -15.46
C GLN A 316 -33.69 -12.27 -14.84
N GLY A 317 -33.76 -12.06 -13.53
CA GLY A 317 -32.86 -11.22 -12.76
C GLY A 317 -33.23 -11.19 -11.27
N TYR A 318 -32.41 -10.49 -10.49
CA TYR A 318 -32.59 -10.22 -9.07
C TYR A 318 -32.32 -8.74 -8.77
N ASN A 319 -33.01 -8.19 -7.77
CA ASN A 319 -32.95 -6.74 -7.49
C ASN A 319 -32.12 -6.43 -6.26
N PHE A 320 -32.17 -7.31 -5.26
CA PHE A 320 -31.63 -7.06 -3.94
C PHE A 320 -31.46 -8.36 -3.19
N SER A 321 -30.33 -8.50 -2.53
CA SER A 321 -30.04 -9.49 -1.49
C SER A 321 -30.01 -8.79 -0.14
N GLU A 322 -30.52 -9.46 0.88
CA GLU A 322 -30.29 -9.06 2.27
C GLU A 322 -29.67 -10.25 3.00
N TYR A 323 -28.43 -10.09 3.44
CA TYR A 323 -27.79 -11.09 4.26
C TYR A 323 -28.27 -11.02 5.72
N ILE A 324 -28.73 -12.16 6.24
CA ILE A 324 -29.17 -12.34 7.61
C ILE A 324 -28.08 -13.15 8.33
N SER A 325 -27.16 -12.40 8.96
CA SER A 325 -25.88 -12.90 9.51
C SER A 325 -26.02 -14.08 10.46
N ASP A 326 -27.01 -14.02 11.34
CA ASP A 326 -27.14 -14.97 12.45
C ASP A 326 -27.52 -16.38 11.99
N GLU A 327 -28.09 -16.50 10.79
CA GLU A 327 -28.61 -17.77 10.26
C GLU A 327 -27.81 -18.28 9.05
N LYS A 328 -26.85 -17.51 8.54
CA LYS A 328 -26.18 -17.78 7.25
C LYS A 328 -27.18 -17.94 6.10
N ILE A 329 -28.25 -17.16 6.15
CA ILE A 329 -29.33 -17.14 5.16
C ILE A 329 -29.26 -15.82 4.42
N MET A 330 -29.41 -15.90 3.11
CA MET A 330 -29.58 -14.78 2.23
C MET A 330 -31.05 -14.67 1.81
N LYS A 331 -31.61 -13.48 1.91
CA LYS A 331 -32.92 -13.15 1.40
C LYS A 331 -32.76 -12.53 0.01
N ILE A 332 -33.07 -13.29 -1.05
CA ILE A 332 -32.90 -12.87 -2.44
C ILE A 332 -34.26 -12.46 -3.02
N ASN A 333 -34.37 -11.25 -3.57
CA ASN A 333 -35.56 -10.81 -4.30
C ASN A 333 -35.40 -11.04 -5.82
N CYS A 334 -36.04 -12.08 -6.34
CA CYS A 334 -36.03 -12.38 -7.78
C CYS A 334 -37.22 -11.72 -8.50
N TYR A 335 -36.99 -11.15 -9.70
CA TYR A 335 -38.03 -10.49 -10.50
C TYR A 335 -38.04 -10.93 -11.98
N ASN A 336 -39.19 -10.74 -12.63
CA ASN A 336 -39.38 -11.08 -14.03
C ASN A 336 -39.33 -9.79 -14.87
N SER A 337 -38.25 -9.60 -15.63
CA SER A 337 -37.91 -8.31 -16.27
C SER A 337 -38.81 -7.93 -17.47
N TYR A 338 -39.69 -8.83 -17.93
CA TYR A 338 -40.47 -8.64 -19.15
C TYR A 338 -41.55 -7.55 -19.13
N ASN A 339 -41.85 -6.94 -17.97
CA ASN A 339 -42.92 -5.96 -17.89
C ASN A 339 -42.47 -4.68 -17.19
N LYS A 340 -41.95 -3.72 -17.97
CA LYS A 340 -41.50 -2.38 -17.53
C LYS A 340 -42.55 -1.58 -16.73
N ASN A 341 -43.81 -2.02 -16.74
CA ASN A 341 -44.91 -1.39 -16.01
C ASN A 341 -45.31 -2.14 -14.72
N ASN A 342 -44.64 -3.25 -14.37
CA ASN A 342 -45.00 -4.11 -13.26
C ASN A 342 -43.79 -4.41 -12.36
N TYR A 343 -43.11 -3.36 -11.88
CA TYR A 343 -42.07 -3.44 -10.84
C TYR A 343 -42.57 -3.97 -9.48
N GLY A 344 -43.78 -4.53 -9.39
CA GLY A 344 -44.48 -4.81 -8.13
C GLY A 344 -44.54 -6.28 -7.69
N LEU A 345 -43.92 -7.23 -8.37
CA LEU A 345 -44.02 -8.66 -8.01
C LEU A 345 -42.65 -9.35 -8.00
N GLY A 346 -41.67 -8.74 -7.34
CA GLY A 346 -40.51 -9.50 -6.85
C GLY A 346 -40.97 -10.56 -5.85
N LYS A 347 -40.36 -11.75 -5.87
CA LYS A 347 -40.59 -12.77 -4.85
C LYS A 347 -39.33 -12.93 -4.02
N ASP A 348 -39.49 -12.82 -2.70
CA ASP A 348 -38.42 -13.07 -1.75
C ASP A 348 -38.21 -14.58 -1.60
N PHE A 349 -36.96 -15.00 -1.68
CA PHE A 349 -36.50 -16.35 -1.39
C PHE A 349 -35.51 -16.29 -0.23
N MET A 350 -35.63 -17.22 0.71
CA MET A 350 -34.65 -17.43 1.77
C MET A 350 -33.78 -18.62 1.35
N VAL A 351 -32.49 -18.40 1.16
CA VAL A 351 -31.54 -19.39 0.64
C VAL A 351 -30.34 -19.46 1.57
N SER A 352 -29.93 -20.65 1.99
CA SER A 352 -28.70 -20.77 2.76
C SER A 352 -27.49 -20.51 1.85
N LEU A 353 -26.40 -20.00 2.40
CA LEU A 353 -25.15 -19.86 1.64
C LEU A 353 -24.69 -21.18 0.99
N GLU A 354 -24.88 -22.31 1.68
CA GLU A 354 -24.57 -23.65 1.16
C GLU A 354 -25.44 -24.03 -0.05
N GLU A 355 -26.74 -23.70 -0.04
CA GLU A 355 -27.58 -23.91 -1.22
C GLU A 355 -27.14 -22.99 -2.36
N LEU A 356 -26.83 -21.73 -2.06
CA LEU A 356 -26.45 -20.74 -3.07
C LEU A 356 -25.16 -21.11 -3.79
N GLN A 357 -24.17 -21.67 -3.07
CA GLN A 357 -22.93 -22.22 -3.63
C GLN A 357 -23.16 -23.25 -4.73
N THR A 358 -24.27 -23.99 -4.70
CA THR A 358 -24.55 -24.99 -5.76
C THR A 358 -24.95 -24.37 -7.10
N TYR A 359 -25.20 -23.05 -7.13
CA TYR A 359 -25.52 -22.27 -8.32
C TYR A 359 -24.33 -21.45 -8.85
N ASP A 360 -23.15 -21.60 -8.23
CA ASP A 360 -21.88 -21.09 -8.78
C ASP A 360 -21.37 -22.05 -9.87
N THR A 361 -21.91 -21.92 -11.09
CA THR A 361 -21.66 -22.89 -12.16
C THR A 361 -20.40 -22.61 -12.96
N GLU A 362 -19.86 -21.39 -12.89
CA GLU A 362 -18.71 -20.96 -13.69
C GLU A 362 -17.44 -20.76 -12.85
N GLY A 363 -17.50 -20.94 -11.53
CA GLY A 363 -16.36 -20.73 -10.62
C GLY A 363 -15.99 -19.24 -10.47
N PHE A 364 -16.82 -18.35 -10.99
CA PHE A 364 -16.66 -16.91 -10.92
C PHE A 364 -17.22 -16.32 -9.63
N SER A 365 -18.18 -17.00 -8.98
CA SER A 365 -18.70 -16.54 -7.69
C SER A 365 -17.99 -17.26 -6.54
N HIS A 366 -17.06 -16.56 -5.90
CA HIS A 366 -16.41 -17.00 -4.66
C HIS A 366 -17.37 -17.01 -3.46
N CYS A 367 -18.59 -17.52 -3.64
CA CYS A 367 -19.58 -17.68 -2.58
C CYS A 367 -19.16 -18.77 -1.56
N THR A 368 -17.87 -19.11 -1.49
CA THR A 368 -17.26 -20.18 -0.71
C THR A 368 -16.99 -19.76 0.73
N GLY A 369 -18.06 -19.60 1.50
CA GLY A 369 -17.99 -19.35 2.94
C GLY A 369 -17.79 -17.88 3.26
N LEU A 370 -18.17 -17.49 4.48
CA LEU A 370 -17.92 -16.14 4.98
C LEU A 370 -16.43 -16.02 5.33
N PRO A 371 -15.76 -14.92 4.96
CA PRO A 371 -14.42 -14.65 5.38
C PRO A 371 -14.39 -14.51 6.89
N THR A 372 -13.24 -14.83 7.45
CA THR A 372 -13.02 -14.77 8.89
C THR A 372 -12.72 -13.36 9.39
N SER A 373 -12.46 -12.41 8.49
CA SER A 373 -12.20 -11.00 8.79
C SER A 373 -12.67 -10.11 7.62
N SER A 374 -12.85 -8.81 7.87
CA SER A 374 -13.09 -7.83 6.81
C SER A 374 -11.89 -7.69 5.86
N GLY A 375 -10.68 -7.99 6.30
CA GLY A 375 -9.49 -8.03 5.46
C GLY A 375 -9.49 -9.16 4.44
N GLU A 376 -9.97 -10.36 4.81
CA GLU A 376 -10.16 -11.46 3.84
C GLU A 376 -11.17 -11.08 2.73
N VAL A 377 -12.17 -10.22 3.01
CA VAL A 377 -13.05 -9.66 1.95
C VAL A 377 -12.24 -8.90 0.91
N VAL A 378 -11.30 -8.07 1.36
CA VAL A 378 -10.43 -7.27 0.48
C VAL A 378 -9.56 -8.18 -0.36
N LYS A 379 -9.02 -9.24 0.24
CA LYS A 379 -8.24 -10.27 -0.46
C LYS A 379 -9.06 -10.94 -1.55
N ASP A 380 -10.28 -11.40 -1.27
CA ASP A 380 -11.12 -12.07 -2.27
C ASP A 380 -11.44 -11.14 -3.46
N ILE A 381 -11.71 -9.86 -3.19
CA ILE A 381 -11.91 -8.87 -4.25
C ILE A 381 -10.62 -8.61 -5.05
N ALA A 382 -9.48 -8.56 -4.35
CA ALA A 382 -8.19 -8.39 -5.01
C ALA A 382 -7.84 -9.60 -5.89
N GLU A 383 -8.13 -10.82 -5.46
CA GLU A 383 -7.97 -12.03 -6.28
C GLU A 383 -8.80 -11.96 -7.57
N TYR A 384 -10.05 -11.48 -7.46
CA TYR A 384 -10.92 -11.23 -8.62
C TYR A 384 -10.32 -10.19 -9.59
N TYR A 385 -9.75 -9.09 -9.07
CA TYR A 385 -9.11 -8.07 -9.91
C TYR A 385 -7.79 -8.54 -10.53
N ILE A 386 -7.00 -9.33 -9.82
CA ILE A 386 -5.74 -9.89 -10.31
C ILE A 386 -6.01 -10.91 -11.42
N ASP A 387 -7.05 -11.73 -11.25
CA ASP A 387 -7.51 -12.71 -12.23
C ASP A 387 -6.38 -13.65 -12.66
N GLN A 388 -5.86 -14.43 -11.70
CA GLN A 388 -4.69 -15.29 -11.92
C GLN A 388 -4.84 -16.25 -13.10
N ASN A 389 -6.05 -16.72 -13.35
CA ASN A 389 -6.35 -17.66 -14.43
C ASN A 389 -6.48 -16.97 -15.80
N GLY A 390 -6.76 -15.66 -15.81
CA GLY A 390 -6.93 -14.87 -17.02
C GLY A 390 -8.25 -15.17 -17.72
N ASP A 391 -9.30 -15.45 -16.95
CA ASP A 391 -10.66 -15.76 -17.44
C ASP A 391 -11.67 -14.64 -17.17
N ASN A 392 -11.27 -13.61 -16.42
CA ASN A 392 -12.17 -12.61 -15.84
C ASN A 392 -11.86 -11.16 -16.23
N ARG A 393 -11.04 -10.92 -17.26
CA ARG A 393 -10.65 -9.58 -17.74
C ARG A 393 -9.97 -8.73 -16.66
N GLY A 394 -9.40 -9.36 -15.63
CA GLY A 394 -8.57 -8.70 -14.64
C GLY A 394 -7.14 -8.54 -15.13
N LEU A 395 -6.23 -8.21 -14.21
CA LEU A 395 -4.86 -7.83 -14.54
C LEU A 395 -4.16 -8.86 -15.42
N PHE A 396 -4.21 -10.13 -15.03
CA PHE A 396 -3.53 -11.22 -15.72
C PHE A 396 -4.33 -11.85 -16.87
N SER A 397 -5.47 -11.24 -17.23
CA SER A 397 -6.14 -11.49 -18.51
C SER A 397 -5.56 -10.69 -19.68
N VAL A 398 -4.86 -9.59 -19.40
CA VAL A 398 -4.51 -8.57 -20.41
C VAL A 398 -3.00 -8.46 -20.56
N GLU A 399 -2.51 -8.33 -21.79
CA GLU A 399 -1.08 -8.08 -22.03
C GLU A 399 -0.70 -6.62 -21.73
N PRO A 400 0.55 -6.33 -21.34
CA PRO A 400 1.66 -7.26 -21.13
C PRO A 400 1.66 -7.93 -19.74
N PHE A 401 0.70 -7.60 -18.87
CA PHE A 401 0.66 -8.13 -17.50
C PHE A 401 0.55 -9.66 -17.46
N LYS A 402 -0.28 -10.22 -18.34
CA LYS A 402 -0.50 -11.66 -18.49
C LYS A 402 0.78 -12.45 -18.71
N SER A 403 1.70 -11.95 -19.55
CA SER A 403 2.98 -12.62 -19.85
C SER A 403 4.11 -12.30 -18.87
N ASN A 404 3.92 -11.34 -17.96
CA ASN A 404 4.93 -10.86 -17.01
C ASN A 404 4.48 -11.04 -15.55
N LYS A 405 3.73 -12.11 -15.22
CA LYS A 405 3.17 -12.32 -13.87
C LYS A 405 4.24 -12.32 -12.78
N GLU A 406 5.42 -12.86 -13.09
CA GLU A 406 6.57 -12.96 -12.20
C GLU A 406 7.19 -11.61 -11.83
N LYS A 407 6.78 -10.51 -12.45
CA LYS A 407 7.25 -9.15 -12.11
C LYS A 407 6.43 -8.48 -11.00
N PHE A 408 5.47 -9.18 -10.42
CA PHE A 408 4.55 -8.64 -9.42
C PHE A 408 4.63 -9.38 -8.09
N ASN A 409 4.35 -8.63 -7.03
CA ASN A 409 3.96 -9.15 -5.72
C ASN A 409 2.60 -8.54 -5.36
N PHE A 410 1.72 -9.32 -4.73
CA PHE A 410 0.37 -8.89 -4.37
C PHE A 410 0.14 -9.02 -2.86
N TRP A 411 -0.27 -7.92 -2.26
CA TRP A 411 -0.47 -7.79 -0.83
C TRP A 411 -1.85 -7.22 -0.54
N TYR A 412 -2.41 -7.58 0.61
CA TYR A 412 -3.57 -6.90 1.16
C TYR A 412 -3.32 -6.54 2.62
N ILE A 413 -4.03 -5.51 3.09
CA ILE A 413 -4.07 -5.17 4.51
C ILE A 413 -5.23 -5.93 5.16
N ASP A 414 -4.94 -6.77 6.16
CA ASP A 414 -5.95 -7.49 6.96
C ASP A 414 -6.62 -6.59 8.01
N GLU A 415 -6.94 -5.37 7.59
CA GLU A 415 -7.69 -4.37 8.32
C GLU A 415 -8.38 -3.45 7.29
N VAL A 416 -9.56 -2.95 7.66
CA VAL A 416 -10.39 -2.11 6.78
C VAL A 416 -10.61 -0.76 7.44
N ALA A 417 -10.39 0.32 6.70
CA ALA A 417 -10.70 1.66 7.17
C ALA A 417 -12.22 1.91 7.15
N SER A 418 -12.75 2.62 8.15
CA SER A 418 -14.16 3.01 8.19
C SER A 418 -14.49 4.03 7.10
N LEU A 419 -15.69 3.95 6.51
CA LEU A 419 -16.27 4.99 5.66
C LEU A 419 -17.11 6.02 6.45
N SER A 420 -17.13 5.95 7.78
CA SER A 420 -17.85 6.93 8.63
C SER A 420 -17.46 8.37 8.32
N ASP A 421 -16.22 8.58 7.88
CA ASP A 421 -15.66 9.91 7.66
C ASP A 421 -15.88 10.37 6.21
N CYS A 422 -16.31 9.47 5.32
CA CYS A 422 -16.81 9.82 4.00
C CYS A 422 -18.23 10.38 4.12
N GLY A 423 -18.37 11.69 3.91
CA GLY A 423 -19.67 12.28 3.60
C GLY A 423 -20.30 11.66 2.34
N GLU A 424 -21.52 12.08 1.99
CA GLU A 424 -22.18 11.67 0.75
C GLU A 424 -21.45 12.17 -0.53
N SER A 425 -20.34 12.90 -0.39
CA SER A 425 -19.58 13.43 -1.51
C SER A 425 -18.83 12.33 -2.27
N VAL A 426 -18.75 12.50 -3.58
CA VAL A 426 -18.01 11.66 -4.55
C VAL A 426 -16.48 11.72 -4.34
N HIS A 427 -15.99 12.31 -3.26
CA HIS A 427 -14.56 12.45 -2.95
C HIS A 427 -14.36 12.14 -1.46
N CYS A 428 -13.79 10.97 -1.19
CA CYS A 428 -13.65 10.35 0.13
C CYS A 428 -12.33 10.72 0.83
N GLU A 429 -11.87 11.98 0.72
CA GLU A 429 -10.50 12.37 1.11
C GLU A 429 -10.11 11.98 2.56
N SER A 430 -11.01 12.21 3.52
CA SER A 430 -10.80 11.83 4.93
C SER A 430 -10.58 10.32 5.11
N ALA A 431 -11.40 9.49 4.47
CA ALA A 431 -11.23 8.03 4.53
C ALA A 431 -9.99 7.57 3.76
N LEU A 432 -9.60 8.28 2.70
CA LEU A 432 -8.35 8.04 1.99
C LEU A 432 -7.14 8.34 2.88
N SER A 433 -7.19 9.37 3.73
CA SER A 433 -6.11 9.64 4.71
C SER A 433 -5.91 8.47 5.67
N ARG A 434 -6.99 7.93 6.25
CA ARG A 434 -6.91 6.73 7.08
C ARG A 434 -6.46 5.48 6.31
N ALA A 435 -6.91 5.32 5.07
CA ALA A 435 -6.47 4.20 4.24
C ALA A 435 -4.98 4.32 3.86
N ARG A 436 -4.45 5.54 3.72
CA ARG A 436 -3.01 5.78 3.56
C ARG A 436 -2.24 5.23 4.74
N SER A 437 -2.65 5.54 5.99
CA SER A 437 -1.92 5.05 7.18
C SER A 437 -1.89 3.52 7.27
N LEU A 438 -2.98 2.84 6.88
CA LEU A 438 -3.01 1.37 6.77
C LEU A 438 -2.03 0.82 5.72
N SER A 439 -1.90 1.51 4.57
CA SER A 439 -0.99 1.07 3.50
C SER A 439 0.49 1.14 3.89
N ILE A 440 0.83 1.88 4.96
CA ILE A 440 2.21 1.99 5.45
C ILE A 440 2.64 0.71 6.17
N SER A 441 1.69 -0.09 6.69
CA SER A 441 1.98 -1.42 7.26
C SER A 441 2.68 -2.38 6.27
N CYS A 442 2.55 -2.12 4.97
CA CYS A 442 3.33 -2.76 3.92
C CYS A 442 4.55 -1.90 3.53
N VAL A 443 5.70 -2.14 4.17
CA VAL A 443 6.96 -1.45 3.87
C VAL A 443 7.74 -2.21 2.80
N MET A 444 7.75 -1.68 1.59
CA MET A 444 8.34 -2.30 0.41
C MET A 444 8.63 -1.22 -0.64
N SER A 445 9.69 -1.42 -1.44
CA SER A 445 9.98 -0.58 -2.60
C SER A 445 8.97 -0.80 -3.72
N ASN A 446 8.92 0.11 -4.70
CA ASN A 446 8.06 -0.01 -5.89
C ASN A 446 6.58 -0.31 -5.53
N LYS A 447 6.07 0.37 -4.49
CA LYS A 447 4.73 0.15 -3.96
C LYS A 447 3.66 0.87 -4.78
N PHE A 448 2.63 0.13 -5.17
CA PHE A 448 1.44 0.61 -5.87
C PHE A 448 0.21 0.32 -5.01
N VAL A 449 -0.43 1.36 -4.47
CA VAL A 449 -1.57 1.18 -3.56
C VAL A 449 -2.88 1.23 -4.33
N THR A 450 -3.78 0.30 -4.03
CA THR A 450 -5.14 0.24 -4.56
C THR A 450 -6.15 0.24 -3.41
N TYR A 451 -6.98 1.27 -3.35
CA TYR A 451 -8.11 1.33 -2.43
C TYR A 451 -9.33 0.66 -3.05
N VAL A 452 -9.89 -0.31 -2.33
CA VAL A 452 -11.14 -0.96 -2.68
C VAL A 452 -12.23 -0.46 -1.74
N ILE A 453 -13.26 0.17 -2.29
CA ILE A 453 -14.26 0.92 -1.51
C ILE A 453 -15.60 0.21 -1.59
N SER A 454 -16.20 -0.15 -0.45
CA SER A 454 -17.49 -0.88 -0.37
C SER A 454 -18.72 -0.09 -0.86
N ARG A 455 -18.54 1.12 -1.41
CA ARG A 455 -19.59 1.99 -1.94
C ARG A 455 -19.44 2.22 -3.44
N GLN A 456 -20.54 2.64 -4.06
CA GLN A 456 -20.51 3.08 -5.45
C GLN A 456 -19.79 4.42 -5.55
N PHE A 457 -18.77 4.43 -6.39
CA PHE A 457 -17.84 5.53 -6.58
C PHE A 457 -17.39 5.54 -8.05
N ARG A 458 -17.27 6.72 -8.67
CA ARG A 458 -16.62 6.81 -9.97
C ARG A 458 -15.14 6.53 -9.75
N SER A 459 -14.63 5.43 -10.31
CA SER A 459 -13.21 5.10 -10.16
C SER A 459 -12.32 6.26 -10.56
N ASN A 460 -11.18 6.36 -9.88
CA ASN A 460 -10.20 7.41 -10.10
C ASN A 460 -8.80 6.82 -9.90
N ALA A 461 -7.87 7.22 -10.73
CA ALA A 461 -6.46 6.91 -10.57
C ALA A 461 -5.58 8.14 -10.73
N GLY A 462 -4.56 8.18 -9.87
CA GLY A 462 -3.43 9.11 -9.93
C GLY A 462 -2.21 8.40 -9.35
N SER A 463 -1.59 8.97 -8.31
CA SER A 463 -0.58 8.25 -7.51
C SER A 463 -1.18 7.03 -6.79
N VAL A 464 -2.47 7.10 -6.47
CA VAL A 464 -3.21 6.02 -5.84
C VAL A 464 -4.45 5.69 -6.67
N ILE A 465 -4.85 4.43 -6.68
CA ILE A 465 -6.09 3.96 -7.29
C ILE A 465 -7.20 3.94 -6.24
N ALA A 466 -8.36 4.51 -6.57
CA ALA A 466 -9.58 4.37 -5.79
C ALA A 466 -10.66 3.70 -6.66
N LEU A 467 -11.05 2.49 -6.28
CA LEU A 467 -12.00 1.67 -7.02
C LEU A 467 -13.25 1.39 -6.21
N SER A 468 -14.39 1.44 -6.91
CA SER A 468 -15.59 0.78 -6.44
C SER A 468 -15.35 -0.72 -6.38
N SER A 469 -15.52 -1.27 -5.19
CA SER A 469 -15.68 -2.70 -4.93
C SER A 469 -16.62 -3.34 -5.96
N PRO A 470 -16.44 -4.61 -6.38
CA PRO A 470 -17.37 -5.29 -7.28
C PRO A 470 -18.81 -5.47 -6.75
N VAL A 471 -18.96 -5.07 -5.50
CA VAL A 471 -20.03 -5.34 -4.56
C VAL A 471 -21.02 -4.19 -4.45
N SER A 472 -20.64 -2.97 -4.85
CA SER A 472 -21.57 -1.84 -4.77
C SER A 472 -22.70 -2.03 -5.79
N VAL A 473 -23.77 -2.70 -5.39
CA VAL A 473 -24.97 -2.90 -6.21
C VAL A 473 -25.84 -1.68 -5.97
N ASP A 474 -25.95 -0.75 -6.93
CA ASP A 474 -27.08 0.18 -6.89
C ASP A 474 -27.61 0.64 -8.27
N TYR A 475 -28.94 0.46 -8.37
CA TYR A 475 -29.98 1.10 -9.17
C TYR A 475 -30.04 1.05 -10.70
N LEU A 476 -29.14 0.39 -11.42
CA LEU A 476 -29.40 0.08 -12.84
C LEU A 476 -29.63 -1.42 -13.04
N PRO A 477 -30.87 -1.93 -12.82
CA PRO A 477 -31.24 -3.35 -12.95
C PRO A 477 -31.19 -3.90 -14.39
N TYR A 478 -30.39 -3.29 -15.28
CA TYR A 478 -30.56 -3.44 -16.73
C TYR A 478 -29.37 -3.99 -17.50
N SER A 479 -28.25 -4.37 -16.88
CA SER A 479 -27.26 -5.12 -17.64
C SER A 479 -26.40 -6.03 -16.75
N PRO A 480 -26.51 -7.37 -16.86
CA PRO A 480 -25.51 -8.29 -16.30
C PRO A 480 -24.09 -7.98 -16.81
N TYR A 481 -23.97 -7.20 -17.89
CA TYR A 481 -22.69 -6.66 -18.35
C TYR A 481 -22.01 -5.75 -17.31
N VAL A 482 -22.74 -5.02 -16.44
CA VAL A 482 -22.15 -4.04 -15.50
C VAL A 482 -21.17 -4.67 -14.49
N GLN A 483 -21.41 -5.90 -14.03
CA GLN A 483 -20.51 -6.56 -13.07
C GLN A 483 -19.19 -6.99 -13.73
N ILE A 484 -19.25 -7.46 -14.99
CA ILE A 484 -18.10 -7.91 -15.79
C ILE A 484 -17.09 -6.76 -16.07
N HIS A 485 -17.48 -5.51 -15.84
CA HIS A 485 -16.64 -4.34 -16.14
C HIS A 485 -15.75 -3.90 -14.99
N ARG A 486 -15.86 -4.47 -13.78
CA ARG A 486 -15.13 -3.94 -12.62
C ARG A 486 -13.69 -4.42 -12.54
N ALA A 487 -13.42 -5.68 -12.93
CA ALA A 487 -12.04 -6.13 -13.15
C ALA A 487 -11.38 -5.31 -14.28
N ALA A 488 -12.10 -5.09 -15.40
CA ALA A 488 -11.60 -4.24 -16.48
C ALA A 488 -11.40 -2.77 -16.05
N ALA A 489 -12.24 -2.24 -15.15
CA ALA A 489 -12.03 -0.93 -14.54
C ALA A 489 -10.77 -0.90 -13.68
N PHE A 490 -10.52 -1.93 -12.85
CA PHE A 490 -9.25 -2.06 -12.13
C PHE A 490 -8.07 -2.01 -13.10
N VAL A 491 -8.12 -2.77 -14.21
CA VAL A 491 -7.05 -2.76 -15.22
C VAL A 491 -6.87 -1.37 -15.85
N HIS A 492 -7.97 -0.66 -16.15
CA HIS A 492 -7.94 0.72 -16.64
C HIS A 492 -7.22 1.66 -15.65
N GLU A 493 -7.67 1.65 -14.39
CA GLU A 493 -7.07 2.49 -13.34
C GLU A 493 -5.61 2.12 -13.07
N PHE A 494 -5.27 0.83 -13.13
CA PHE A 494 -3.91 0.35 -13.00
C PHE A 494 -3.04 0.76 -14.18
N GLY A 495 -3.61 0.90 -15.38
CA GLY A 495 -2.96 1.52 -16.54
C GLY A 495 -2.50 2.96 -16.26
N HIS A 496 -3.32 3.76 -15.55
CA HIS A 496 -2.90 5.08 -15.10
C HIS A 496 -1.78 5.01 -14.06
N GLN A 497 -1.95 4.23 -12.99
CA GLN A 497 -1.00 4.20 -11.88
C GLN A 497 0.35 3.61 -12.27
N PHE A 498 0.34 2.47 -12.97
CA PHE A 498 1.54 1.73 -13.33
C PHE A 498 2.14 2.22 -14.65
N GLY A 499 1.30 2.38 -15.67
CA GLY A 499 1.73 2.75 -17.02
C GLY A 499 1.87 4.25 -17.26
N ASN A 500 1.37 5.10 -16.34
CA ASN A 500 1.20 6.54 -16.56
C ASN A 500 0.43 6.84 -17.87
N LEU A 501 -0.54 5.99 -18.19
CA LEU A 501 -1.42 6.18 -19.34
C LEU A 501 -2.48 7.23 -19.02
N ARG A 502 -3.10 7.81 -20.04
CA ARG A 502 -4.23 8.74 -19.89
C ARG A 502 -5.49 8.23 -20.56
N ASP A 503 -6.61 8.80 -20.15
CA ASP A 503 -7.92 8.50 -20.70
C ASP A 503 -7.97 8.81 -22.19
N GLU A 504 -8.42 7.84 -22.98
CA GLU A 504 -8.55 7.94 -24.42
C GLU A 504 -9.99 8.19 -24.88
N TYR A 505 -10.92 8.35 -23.93
CA TYR A 505 -12.33 8.65 -24.21
C TYR A 505 -12.64 10.15 -24.22
N VAL A 506 -13.82 10.45 -24.76
CA VAL A 506 -14.45 11.78 -24.73
C VAL A 506 -15.52 11.77 -23.66
N GLU A 507 -15.42 12.66 -22.67
CA GLU A 507 -16.48 12.84 -21.68
C GLU A 507 -17.54 13.84 -22.16
N ILE A 508 -17.10 14.92 -22.84
CA ILE A 508 -17.98 15.99 -23.32
C ILE A 508 -17.79 16.17 -24.82
N ARG A 509 -18.84 15.90 -25.60
CA ARG A 509 -18.85 16.13 -27.06
C ARG A 509 -18.72 17.63 -27.39
N GLY A 510 -18.01 17.94 -28.46
CA GLY A 510 -17.73 19.28 -28.96
C GLY A 510 -16.52 19.95 -28.32
N THR A 511 -15.83 19.28 -27.39
CA THR A 511 -14.63 19.82 -26.76
C THR A 511 -13.45 19.81 -27.73
N THR A 512 -12.69 20.90 -27.73
CA THR A 512 -11.49 21.08 -28.54
C THR A 512 -10.29 21.21 -27.62
N TRP A 513 -9.17 20.60 -28.01
CA TRP A 513 -7.96 20.63 -27.20
C TRP A 513 -7.43 22.07 -27.12
N ASN A 514 -7.12 22.52 -25.91
CA ASN A 514 -6.52 23.82 -25.70
C ASN A 514 -4.99 23.69 -25.78
N PRO A 515 -4.34 24.24 -26.82
CA PRO A 515 -2.89 24.14 -26.97
C PRO A 515 -2.10 24.87 -25.88
N ASN A 516 -2.75 25.74 -25.11
CA ASN A 516 -2.14 26.41 -23.96
C ASN A 516 -2.32 25.63 -22.65
N SER A 517 -2.95 24.45 -22.66
CA SER A 517 -3.00 23.62 -21.46
C SER A 517 -1.57 23.15 -21.16
N ILE A 518 -1.04 23.55 -20.01
CA ILE A 518 0.32 23.25 -19.52
C ILE A 518 0.49 21.74 -19.21
N LEU A 519 -0.52 20.93 -19.46
CA LEU A 519 -0.45 19.49 -19.24
C LEU A 519 0.64 18.91 -20.16
N SER A 520 1.69 18.38 -19.54
CA SER A 520 2.71 17.58 -20.22
C SER A 520 2.01 16.56 -21.11
N GLN A 521 2.32 16.56 -22.42
CA GLN A 521 1.71 15.61 -23.33
C GLN A 521 2.00 14.18 -22.86
N PRO A 522 0.96 13.41 -22.54
CA PRO A 522 1.14 12.06 -22.05
C PRO A 522 1.64 11.14 -23.15
N SER A 523 2.35 10.07 -22.78
CA SER A 523 3.00 9.19 -23.76
C SER A 523 2.02 8.47 -24.69
N ASN A 524 0.76 8.27 -24.29
CA ASN A 524 -0.25 7.60 -25.11
C ASN A 524 -1.16 8.54 -25.91
N CYS A 525 -1.01 9.86 -25.79
CA CYS A 525 -1.79 10.81 -26.59
C CYS A 525 -0.95 11.92 -27.17
N TYR A 526 -1.30 12.30 -28.40
CA TYR A 526 -0.51 13.22 -29.20
C TYR A 526 -1.35 14.42 -29.58
N ALA A 527 -0.82 15.61 -29.33
CA ALA A 527 -1.40 16.85 -29.82
C ALA A 527 -0.30 17.71 -30.44
N SER A 528 -0.65 18.55 -31.40
CA SER A 528 0.29 19.50 -31.98
C SER A 528 -0.43 20.79 -32.36
N ASN A 529 0.32 21.78 -32.86
CA ASN A 529 -0.25 23.04 -33.28
C ASN A 529 0.35 23.47 -34.63
N PRO A 530 -0.40 23.34 -35.74
CA PRO A 530 -1.78 22.86 -35.84
C PRO A 530 -1.88 21.34 -35.65
N SER A 531 -2.93 20.89 -34.95
CA SER A 531 -3.22 19.47 -34.79
C SER A 531 -3.90 18.94 -36.05
N SER A 532 -3.24 18.05 -36.79
CA SER A 532 -3.82 17.35 -37.94
C SER A 532 -3.46 15.87 -37.92
N GLU A 533 -4.25 15.05 -38.60
CA GLU A 533 -4.00 13.62 -38.71
C GLU A 533 -2.65 13.36 -39.39
N GLU A 534 -2.32 14.11 -40.45
CA GLU A 534 -1.03 14.00 -41.14
C GLU A 534 0.14 14.32 -40.20
N ASP A 535 0.03 15.36 -39.37
CA ASP A 535 1.06 15.68 -38.40
C ASP A 535 1.21 14.57 -37.35
N CYS A 536 0.11 13.99 -36.88
CA CYS A 536 0.16 12.82 -36.01
C CYS A 536 0.88 11.64 -36.67
N LEU A 537 0.57 11.33 -37.93
CA LEU A 537 1.21 10.24 -38.66
C LEU A 537 2.75 10.44 -38.81
N GLU A 538 3.21 11.69 -38.88
CA GLU A 538 4.64 12.02 -39.02
C GLU A 538 5.39 12.13 -37.69
N ASN A 539 4.71 12.56 -36.63
CA ASN A 539 5.34 13.07 -35.41
C ASN A 539 4.89 12.40 -34.11
N ALA A 540 3.82 11.60 -34.12
CA ALA A 540 3.38 10.92 -32.90
C ALA A 540 4.45 9.96 -32.35
N PRO A 541 4.49 9.75 -31.01
CA PRO A 541 5.42 8.82 -30.37
C PRO A 541 5.37 7.39 -30.93
N TRP A 542 4.20 6.98 -31.41
CA TRP A 542 3.94 5.65 -31.98
C TRP A 542 4.07 5.57 -33.50
N LYS A 543 4.63 6.59 -34.18
CA LYS A 543 4.72 6.62 -35.65
C LYS A 543 5.39 5.39 -36.28
N ALA A 544 6.32 4.76 -35.55
CA ALA A 544 7.01 3.56 -36.00
C ALA A 544 6.13 2.30 -35.98
N TYR A 545 4.97 2.37 -35.33
CA TYR A 545 3.99 1.30 -35.18
C TYR A 545 2.75 1.51 -36.07
N ILE A 546 2.67 2.60 -36.84
CA ILE A 546 1.48 2.87 -37.67
C ILE A 546 1.24 1.71 -38.65
N GLY A 547 0.02 1.16 -38.62
CA GLY A 547 -0.39 -0.02 -39.39
C GLY A 547 -0.12 -1.36 -38.69
N ASP A 548 0.47 -1.37 -37.50
CA ASP A 548 0.62 -2.61 -36.72
C ASP A 548 -0.67 -2.91 -35.94
N GLY A 549 -1.01 -4.19 -35.78
CA GLY A 549 -2.07 -4.66 -34.88
C GLY A 549 -3.16 -5.52 -35.55
N CYS A 550 -3.45 -5.29 -36.83
CA CYS A 550 -4.23 -6.20 -37.66
C CYS A 550 -3.82 -6.09 -39.14
N GLY A 551 -4.15 -7.12 -39.92
CA GLY A 551 -3.79 -7.17 -41.34
C GLY A 551 -2.28 -7.26 -41.59
N GLU A 552 -1.78 -6.46 -42.53
CA GLU A 552 -0.36 -6.40 -42.90
C GLU A 552 0.39 -5.34 -42.07
N GLU A 553 1.43 -5.76 -41.32
CA GLU A 553 2.26 -4.86 -40.51
C GLU A 553 2.78 -3.65 -41.32
N GLY A 554 2.74 -2.47 -40.69
CA GLY A 554 3.11 -1.21 -41.34
C GLY A 554 2.12 -0.67 -42.37
N ILE A 555 0.93 -1.27 -42.54
CA ILE A 555 -0.12 -0.79 -43.45
C ILE A 555 -1.42 -0.61 -42.66
N VAL A 556 -2.00 0.60 -42.71
CA VAL A 556 -3.34 0.85 -42.16
C VAL A 556 -4.39 0.24 -43.10
N ASP A 557 -4.86 -0.97 -42.82
CA ASP A 557 -5.75 -1.76 -43.66
C ASP A 557 -7.02 -2.30 -42.96
N CYS A 558 -7.21 -2.00 -41.66
CA CYS A 558 -8.36 -2.47 -40.91
C CYS A 558 -9.58 -1.55 -41.12
N THR A 559 -10.49 -2.01 -41.97
CA THR A 559 -11.73 -1.27 -42.32
C THR A 559 -12.93 -1.73 -41.49
N GLU A 560 -13.88 -0.84 -41.21
CA GLU A 560 -15.18 -1.11 -40.53
C GLU A 560 -15.95 -2.35 -41.02
N GLN A 561 -15.67 -2.80 -42.24
CA GLN A 561 -16.37 -3.91 -42.90
C GLN A 561 -15.80 -5.29 -42.58
N ARG A 562 -14.63 -5.39 -41.93
CA ARG A 562 -14.07 -6.67 -41.53
C ARG A 562 -14.46 -7.00 -40.08
N GLU A 563 -14.70 -8.28 -39.80
CA GLU A 563 -14.99 -8.77 -38.43
C GLU A 563 -13.83 -8.49 -37.46
N ASP A 564 -12.61 -8.33 -37.97
CA ASP A 564 -11.41 -7.93 -37.21
C ASP A 564 -11.35 -6.43 -36.88
N TYR A 565 -12.19 -5.58 -37.48
CA TYR A 565 -12.30 -4.17 -37.10
C TYR A 565 -12.78 -4.03 -35.65
N LEU A 566 -13.62 -4.96 -35.20
CA LEU A 566 -14.02 -5.06 -33.80
C LEU A 566 -12.85 -5.43 -32.88
N ASN A 567 -11.71 -5.89 -33.40
CA ASN A 567 -10.51 -6.14 -32.62
C ASN A 567 -9.63 -4.90 -32.45
N PHE A 568 -10.03 -3.71 -32.94
CA PHE A 568 -9.61 -2.34 -32.55
C PHE A 568 -8.12 -2.05 -32.27
N ASN A 569 -7.20 -2.95 -32.62
CA ASN A 569 -5.80 -2.93 -32.21
C ASN A 569 -4.86 -2.27 -33.23
N GLU A 570 -5.38 -1.89 -34.41
CA GLU A 570 -4.58 -1.19 -35.40
C GLU A 570 -4.08 0.14 -34.84
N VAL A 571 -2.77 0.35 -34.96
CA VAL A 571 -2.14 1.60 -34.56
C VAL A 571 -2.26 2.61 -35.70
N GLY A 572 -2.83 3.77 -35.40
CA GLY A 572 -3.06 4.87 -36.30
C GLY A 572 -3.14 6.19 -35.55
N CYS A 573 -3.85 7.18 -36.13
CA CYS A 573 -4.03 8.50 -35.54
C CYS A 573 -5.52 8.78 -35.39
N PHE A 574 -6.10 8.32 -34.28
CA PHE A 574 -7.53 8.44 -34.04
C PHE A 574 -7.84 9.66 -33.21
N GLU A 575 -8.66 10.57 -33.74
CA GLU A 575 -9.03 11.79 -33.03
C GLU A 575 -9.83 11.46 -31.76
N SER A 576 -9.57 12.24 -30.71
CA SER A 576 -9.97 12.15 -29.30
C SER A 576 -9.02 11.43 -28.34
N CYS A 577 -8.79 12.10 -27.22
CA CYS A 577 -8.10 11.67 -25.99
C CYS A 577 -8.24 12.77 -24.92
N LEU A 578 -7.89 12.51 -23.66
CA LEU A 578 -7.90 13.48 -22.57
C LEU A 578 -9.24 14.18 -22.44
N LEU A 579 -10.32 13.39 -22.49
CA LEU A 579 -11.70 13.86 -22.36
C LEU A 579 -12.13 14.82 -23.50
N THR A 580 -11.29 14.98 -24.51
CA THR A 580 -11.41 15.98 -25.58
C THR A 580 -11.71 15.31 -26.92
N GLU A 581 -12.67 15.85 -27.68
CA GLU A 581 -13.07 15.26 -28.96
C GLU A 581 -12.12 15.59 -30.11
N PHE A 582 -11.66 16.85 -30.22
CA PHE A 582 -10.90 17.32 -31.39
C PHE A 582 -9.50 17.85 -31.06
N GLY A 583 -8.57 17.68 -32.01
CA GLY A 583 -7.22 18.26 -31.94
C GLY A 583 -6.24 17.52 -31.02
N ILE A 584 -6.57 16.31 -30.59
CA ILE A 584 -5.69 15.39 -29.89
C ILE A 584 -5.98 13.97 -30.39
N PHE A 585 -4.93 13.16 -30.51
CA PHE A 585 -4.97 11.83 -31.09
C PHE A 585 -4.56 10.78 -30.07
N ARG A 586 -5.09 9.57 -30.25
CA ARG A 586 -4.65 8.34 -29.58
C ARG A 586 -4.17 7.33 -30.62
N SER A 587 -3.45 6.33 -30.15
CA SER A 587 -2.80 5.34 -31.00
C SER A 587 -3.74 4.28 -31.57
N THR A 588 -4.79 3.85 -30.87
CA THR A 588 -5.72 2.82 -31.35
C THR A 588 -7.16 3.32 -31.37
N PHE A 589 -8.00 2.73 -32.23
CA PHE A 589 -9.41 3.12 -32.25
C PHE A 589 -10.06 2.80 -30.91
N GLY A 590 -9.80 1.62 -30.36
CA GLY A 590 -10.31 1.13 -29.09
C GLY A 590 -9.20 0.58 -28.21
N SER A 591 -9.32 0.85 -26.92
CA SER A 591 -8.42 0.35 -25.87
C SER A 591 -9.19 0.32 -24.55
N ILE A 592 -8.65 -0.36 -23.54
CA ILE A 592 -9.14 -0.25 -22.16
C ILE A 592 -9.11 1.21 -21.69
N MET A 593 -8.11 2.01 -22.10
CA MET A 593 -8.02 3.44 -21.75
C MET A 593 -9.13 4.28 -22.39
N ARG A 594 -9.78 3.81 -23.44
CA ARG A 594 -10.96 4.44 -24.06
C ARG A 594 -12.26 3.86 -23.51
N SER A 595 -12.34 2.55 -23.32
CA SER A 595 -13.56 1.91 -22.86
C SER A 595 -13.26 0.56 -22.22
N HIS A 596 -13.29 0.50 -20.90
CA HIS A 596 -13.32 -0.77 -20.16
C HIS A 596 -14.68 -1.49 -20.20
N TYR A 597 -15.66 -0.93 -20.95
CA TYR A 597 -16.99 -1.50 -21.14
C TYR A 597 -17.12 -2.34 -22.41
N SER A 598 -16.22 -2.17 -23.38
CA SER A 598 -16.39 -2.73 -24.72
C SER A 598 -15.20 -3.60 -25.11
N PRO A 599 -15.43 -4.78 -25.72
CA PRO A 599 -14.34 -5.57 -26.29
C PRO A 599 -13.64 -4.84 -27.45
N PRO A 600 -12.35 -5.13 -27.70
CA PRO A 600 -11.53 -6.08 -26.96
C PRO A 600 -10.98 -5.41 -25.68
N PHE A 601 -10.90 -6.19 -24.60
CA PHE A 601 -10.35 -5.74 -23.32
C PHE A 601 -8.83 -5.79 -23.39
N LEU A 602 -8.24 -4.93 -24.22
CA LEU A 602 -6.81 -4.83 -24.49
C LEU A 602 -6.36 -3.37 -24.39
N PHE A 603 -5.09 -3.16 -24.03
CA PHE A 603 -4.51 -1.81 -24.02
C PHE A 603 -4.21 -1.31 -25.44
N GLY A 604 -3.97 -2.21 -26.38
CA GLY A 604 -3.53 -1.90 -27.73
C GLY A 604 -2.00 -1.77 -27.81
N PRO A 605 -1.37 -2.00 -28.97
CA PRO A 605 0.06 -2.26 -29.06
C PRO A 605 0.95 -1.16 -28.45
N TRP A 606 0.60 0.11 -28.65
CA TRP A 606 1.40 1.22 -28.11
C TRP A 606 1.32 1.32 -26.58
N ASN A 607 0.11 1.23 -26.01
CA ASN A 607 -0.08 1.25 -24.56
C ASN A 607 0.57 0.03 -23.90
N GLU A 608 0.47 -1.15 -24.52
CA GLU A 608 1.15 -2.35 -24.05
C GLU A 608 2.67 -2.17 -24.04
N LYS A 609 3.24 -1.57 -25.08
CA LYS A 609 4.67 -1.23 -25.15
C LYS A 609 5.09 -0.24 -24.06
N LEU A 610 4.28 0.79 -23.77
CA LEU A 610 4.55 1.73 -22.67
C LEU A 610 4.53 1.04 -21.30
N ILE A 611 3.58 0.12 -21.08
CA ILE A 611 3.53 -0.70 -19.86
C ILE A 611 4.73 -1.64 -19.80
N GLN A 612 5.11 -2.28 -20.92
CA GLN A 612 6.29 -3.15 -20.99
C GLN A 612 7.57 -2.39 -20.67
N ASP A 613 7.73 -1.15 -21.13
CA ASP A 613 8.89 -0.30 -20.78
C ASP A 613 8.99 -0.06 -19.26
N GLN A 614 7.85 0.07 -18.57
CA GLN A 614 7.80 0.15 -17.11
C GLN A 614 8.17 -1.19 -16.48
N LEU A 615 7.61 -2.29 -16.99
CA LEU A 615 7.92 -3.64 -16.56
C LEU A 615 9.41 -3.99 -16.70
N ASP A 616 10.08 -3.44 -17.71
CA ASP A 616 11.50 -3.69 -17.98
C ASP A 616 12.42 -2.86 -17.09
N LYS A 617 11.89 -1.96 -16.24
CA LYS A 617 12.67 -1.30 -15.18
C LYS A 617 12.95 -2.28 -14.04
N PHE A 618 12.01 -3.18 -13.77
CA PHE A 618 12.16 -4.26 -12.81
C PHE A 618 13.17 -5.31 -13.33
N ASN A 619 13.99 -5.85 -12.43
CA ASN A 619 15.04 -6.84 -12.70
C ASN A 619 16.32 -6.34 -13.40
N ARG A 620 16.52 -5.04 -13.60
CA ARG A 620 17.77 -4.50 -14.19
C ARG A 620 19.01 -4.77 -13.32
N GLY A 621 18.83 -5.04 -12.03
CA GLY A 621 19.92 -5.26 -11.06
C GLY A 621 20.54 -6.67 -11.03
N LYS A 622 19.95 -7.70 -11.67
CA LYS A 622 20.46 -9.09 -11.55
C LYS A 622 21.55 -9.48 -12.56
N ASN A 623 21.84 -8.64 -13.56
CA ASN A 623 22.76 -8.96 -14.66
C ASN A 623 24.02 -8.07 -14.72
N VAL A 624 24.37 -7.36 -13.63
CA VAL A 624 25.56 -6.50 -13.57
C VAL A 624 26.65 -7.11 -12.70
#